data_AF-A0A101K4G7-F1
#
_entry.id   AF-A0A101K4G7-F1
#
_cell.length_a   1.000
_cell.length_b   1.000
_cell.length_c   1.000
_cell.angle_alpha   90.00
_cell.angle_beta   90.00
_cell.angle_gamma   90.00
#
_symmetry.space_group_name_H-M   'P 1'
#
loop_
_entity.id
_entity.type
_entity.pdbx_description
1 polymer ?
#
loop_
_entity_poly.entity_id
_entity_poly.type
_entity_poly.pdbx_seq_one_letter_code
_entity_poly.pdbx_strand_id
1 'polypeptide(L)'
;MTDPVDLARAIAAVEEAWVEIRSTSHELLGTEEQERERLKYLVASLVPLALDEKELVARAVERFTGKARRSGVSAGREDEEPLAP
;
A
#
# COMPACT_ATOMS: atom_id res chain seq x y z
N MET A 1 0.22 18.95 -15.36
CA MET A 1 0.44 18.14 -16.57
C MET A 1 1.38 17.03 -16.15
N THR A 2 0.92 15.78 -16.15
CA THR A 2 1.77 14.63 -15.83
C THR A 2 2.77 14.45 -16.96
N ASP A 3 4.05 14.38 -16.64
CA ASP A 3 5.09 14.12 -17.64
C ASP A 3 4.88 12.72 -18.25
N PRO A 4 5.02 12.53 -19.57
CA PRO A 4 4.89 11.21 -20.18
C PRO A 4 5.87 10.19 -19.61
N VAL A 5 7.06 10.63 -19.14
CA VAL A 5 8.03 9.76 -18.46
C VAL A 5 7.50 9.31 -17.11
N ASP A 6 6.90 10.22 -16.33
CA ASP A 6 6.27 9.89 -15.06
C ASP A 6 5.12 8.90 -15.23
N LEU A 7 4.32 9.05 -16.29
CA LEU A 7 3.24 8.11 -16.61
C LEU A 7 3.79 6.71 -16.95
N ALA A 8 4.82 6.63 -17.79
CA ALA A 8 5.45 5.36 -18.15
C ALA A 8 6.04 4.67 -16.90
N ARG A 9 6.74 5.45 -16.07
CA ARG A 9 7.31 4.98 -14.79
C ARG A 9 6.22 4.49 -13.83
N ALA A 10 5.09 5.19 -13.76
CA ALA A 10 3.96 4.78 -12.94
C ALA A 10 3.38 3.44 -13.40
N ILE A 11 3.20 3.25 -14.72
CA ILE A 11 2.67 2.00 -15.28
C ILE A 11 3.63 0.84 -14.99
N ALA A 12 4.92 1.02 -15.29
CA ALA A 12 5.94 0.01 -15.02
C ALA A 12 6.01 -0.35 -13.53
N ALA A 13 5.99 0.66 -12.66
CA ALA A 13 6.03 0.45 -11.21
C ALA A 13 4.80 -0.30 -10.67
N VAL A 14 3.60 -0.06 -11.22
CA VAL A 14 2.41 -0.84 -10.85
C VAL A 14 2.58 -2.31 -11.21
N GLU A 15 3.10 -2.61 -12.40
CA GLU A 15 3.27 -3.99 -12.85
C GLU A 15 4.34 -4.72 -12.02
N GLU A 16 5.49 -4.09 -11.80
CA GLU A 16 6.58 -4.67 -11.01
C GLU A 16 6.17 -4.88 -9.54
N ALA A 17 5.57 -3.86 -8.90
CA ALA A 17 5.07 -3.97 -7.53
C ALA A 17 4.02 -5.08 -7.39
N TRP A 18 3.14 -5.24 -8.39
CA TRP A 18 2.11 -6.29 -8.38
C TRP A 18 2.72 -7.69 -8.42
N VAL A 19 3.76 -7.90 -9.24
CA VAL A 19 4.49 -9.17 -9.31
C VAL A 19 5.16 -9.49 -7.96
N GLU A 20 5.78 -8.50 -7.32
CA GLU A 20 6.38 -8.68 -5.99
C GLU A 20 5.33 -9.06 -4.93
N ILE A 21 4.22 -8.33 -4.86
CA ILE A 21 3.13 -8.59 -3.90
C ILE A 21 2.60 -10.02 -4.07
N ARG A 22 2.34 -10.43 -5.33
CA ARG A 22 1.90 -11.79 -5.67
C ARG A 22 2.93 -12.85 -5.29
N SER A 23 4.22 -12.55 -5.45
CA SER A 23 5.30 -13.46 -5.07
C SER A 23 5.47 -13.59 -3.56
N THR A 24 5.03 -12.60 -2.77
CA THR A 24 5.22 -12.59 -1.31
C THR A 24 4.10 -13.34 -0.56
N SER A 25 3.23 -14.10 -1.25
CA SER A 25 2.05 -14.78 -0.68
C SER A 25 1.18 -13.84 0.17
N HIS A 26 1.09 -12.56 -0.22
CA HIS A 26 0.29 -11.59 0.53
C HIS A 26 -1.19 -11.93 0.43
N GLU A 27 -1.87 -12.00 1.57
CA GLU A 27 -3.32 -12.22 1.63
C GLU A 27 -4.03 -10.97 1.08
N LEU A 28 -4.61 -11.10 -0.11
CA LEU A 28 -5.41 -10.05 -0.72
C LEU A 28 -6.71 -9.89 0.07
N LEU A 29 -7.00 -8.67 0.52
CA LEU A 29 -8.21 -8.34 1.28
C LEU A 29 -9.47 -8.29 0.41
N GLY A 30 -9.30 -8.14 -0.92
CA GLY A 30 -10.36 -8.02 -1.91
C GLY A 30 -10.08 -8.83 -3.18
N THR A 31 -10.83 -8.55 -4.24
CA THR A 31 -10.57 -9.17 -5.55
C THR A 31 -9.26 -8.64 -6.14
N GLU A 32 -8.65 -9.42 -7.05
CA GLU A 32 -7.40 -9.04 -7.72
C GLU A 32 -7.51 -7.66 -8.39
N GLU A 33 -8.63 -7.39 -9.05
CA GLU A 33 -8.91 -6.11 -9.72
C GLU A 33 -8.99 -4.94 -8.75
N GLN A 34 -9.66 -5.11 -7.60
CA GLN A 34 -9.75 -4.06 -6.57
C GLN A 34 -8.39 -3.74 -5.96
N GLU A 35 -7.61 -4.78 -5.66
CA GLU A 35 -6.26 -4.61 -5.12
C GLU A 35 -5.31 -3.98 -6.15
N ARG A 36 -5.42 -4.36 -7.42
CA ARG A 36 -4.65 -3.75 -8.51
C ARG A 36 -5.05 -2.29 -8.74
N GLU A 37 -6.33 -1.96 -8.60
CA GLU A 37 -6.81 -0.58 -8.66
C GLU A 37 -6.26 0.24 -7.47
N ARG A 38 -6.30 -0.31 -6.26
CA ARG A 38 -5.69 0.30 -5.07
C ARG A 38 -4.20 0.56 -5.25
N LEU A 39 -3.46 -0.39 -5.85
CA LEU A 39 -2.05 -0.23 -6.17
C LEU A 39 -1.82 0.91 -7.16
N LYS A 40 -2.63 1.05 -8.22
CA LYS A 40 -2.54 2.18 -9.16
C LYS A 40 -2.71 3.52 -8.46
N TYR A 41 -3.68 3.64 -7.55
CA TYR A 41 -3.88 4.87 -6.76
C TYR A 41 -2.69 5.19 -5.85
N LEU A 42 -2.12 4.17 -5.20
CA LEU A 42 -0.91 4.32 -4.39
C LEU A 42 0.27 4.79 -5.23
N VAL A 43 0.55 4.12 -6.35
CA VAL A 43 1.65 4.48 -7.25
C VAL A 43 1.47 5.90 -7.78
N ALA A 44 0.28 6.26 -8.27
CA ALA A 44 0.01 7.63 -8.77
C ALA A 44 0.28 8.72 -7.71
N SER A 45 0.02 8.41 -6.43
CA SER A 45 0.31 9.33 -5.32
C SER A 45 1.79 9.38 -4.95
N LEU A 46 2.55 8.34 -5.28
CA LEU A 46 3.98 8.21 -4.97
C LEU A 46 4.89 8.70 -6.10
N VAL A 47 4.40 8.77 -7.35
CA VAL A 47 5.14 9.27 -8.52
C VAL A 47 5.88 10.58 -8.24
N PRO A 48 5.25 11.66 -7.75
CA PRO A 48 5.97 12.92 -7.50
C PRO A 48 6.89 12.86 -6.27
N LEU A 49 6.81 11.82 -5.44
CA LEU A 49 7.63 11.63 -4.24
C LEU A 49 8.84 10.73 -4.51
N ALA A 50 8.79 9.93 -5.57
CA ALA A 50 9.84 8.97 -5.91
C ALA A 50 10.86 9.60 -6.86
N LEU A 51 12.14 9.49 -6.52
CA LEU A 51 13.24 9.93 -7.37
C LEU A 51 13.32 9.06 -8.64
N ASP A 52 13.11 7.76 -8.48
CA ASP A 52 13.28 6.74 -9.51
C ASP A 52 12.21 5.65 -9.45
N GLU A 53 12.10 4.88 -10.54
CA GLU A 53 11.16 3.75 -10.67
C GLU A 53 11.32 2.72 -9.55
N LYS A 54 12.55 2.32 -9.23
CA LYS A 54 12.81 1.35 -8.16
C LYS A 54 12.36 1.85 -6.80
N GLU A 55 12.52 3.15 -6.52
CA GLU A 55 12.05 3.76 -5.29
C GLU A 55 10.52 3.78 -5.24
N LEU A 56 9.88 4.06 -6.39
CA LEU A 56 8.43 4.04 -6.54
C LEU A 56 7.85 2.65 -6.27
N VAL A 57 8.45 1.59 -6.83
CA VAL A 57 8.07 0.20 -6.61
C VAL A 57 8.20 -0.17 -5.13
N ALA A 58 9.37 0.06 -4.53
CA ALA A 58 9.61 -0.28 -3.12
C ALA A 58 8.61 0.40 -2.18
N ARG A 59 8.34 1.70 -2.38
CA ARG A 59 7.35 2.44 -1.59
C ARG A 59 5.92 1.96 -1.83
N ALA A 60 5.57 1.61 -3.07
CA ALA A 60 4.25 1.10 -3.39
C ALA A 60 4.00 -0.25 -2.71
N VAL A 61 4.95 -1.19 -2.80
CA VAL A 61 4.88 -2.50 -2.13
C VAL A 61 4.82 -2.34 -0.61
N GLU A 62 5.67 -1.51 -0.01
CA GLU A 62 5.67 -1.27 1.43
C GLU A 62 4.32 -0.73 1.93
N ARG A 63 3.77 0.25 1.19
CA ARG A 63 2.50 0.90 1.55
C ARG A 63 1.29 0.01 1.29
N PHE A 64 1.36 -0.82 0.26
CA PHE A 64 0.33 -1.80 -0.08
C PHE A 64 0.27 -2.93 0.95
N THR A 65 1.42 -3.53 1.28
CA THR A 65 1.52 -4.64 2.24
C THR A 65 1.38 -4.20 3.70
N GLY A 66 1.25 -2.89 3.97
CA GLY A 66 0.97 -2.36 5.30
C GLY A 66 2.13 -2.44 6.28
N LYS A 67 3.38 -2.66 5.82
CA LYS A 67 4.56 -2.72 6.70
C LYS A 67 4.74 -1.44 7.55
N ALA A 68 4.15 -0.31 7.13
CA ALA A 68 4.20 0.96 7.86
C ALA A 68 3.09 1.17 8.92
N ARG A 69 2.16 0.23 9.19
CA ARG A 69 1.13 0.42 10.24
C ARG A 69 0.92 -0.80 11.17
N ARG A 70 2.01 -1.28 11.77
CA ARG A 70 1.96 -1.75 13.16
C ARG A 70 2.75 -0.80 14.06
N SER A 71 2.29 0.45 14.15
CA SER A 71 2.71 1.36 15.22
C SER A 71 1.58 2.37 15.47
N GLY A 72 0.94 2.25 16.64
CA GLY A 72 -0.19 3.07 17.12
C GLY A 72 -1.54 2.32 17.06
N VAL A 73 -1.81 1.38 17.98
CA VAL A 73 -2.61 1.60 19.20
C VAL A 73 -3.96 2.30 18.93
N SER A 74 -5.02 1.49 18.98
CA SER A 74 -6.21 1.73 19.83
C SER A 74 -6.80 0.36 20.20
N ALA A 75 -6.06 -0.36 21.03
CA ALA A 75 -6.67 -1.32 21.94
C ALA A 75 -7.36 -0.51 23.06
N GLY A 76 -8.54 0.02 22.76
CA GLY A 76 -9.49 0.49 23.77
C GLY A 76 -10.17 -0.74 24.34
N ARG A 77 -9.58 -1.28 25.39
CA ARG A 77 -10.05 -2.41 26.20
C ARG A 77 -11.49 -2.18 26.64
N GLU A 78 -12.37 -3.10 26.27
CA GLU A 78 -13.59 -3.40 27.01
C GLU A 78 -13.14 -4.07 28.31
N ASP A 79 -13.39 -3.42 29.45
CA ASP A 79 -13.50 -4.10 30.74
C ASP A 79 -14.57 -3.37 31.55
N GLU A 80 -15.75 -3.98 31.51
CA GLU A 80 -16.93 -3.68 32.29
C GLU A 80 -16.66 -4.16 33.71
N GLU A 81 -16.39 -3.25 34.66
CA GLU A 81 -16.30 -3.61 36.08
C GLU A 81 -17.54 -3.07 36.83
N PRO A 82 -18.47 -3.94 37.27
CA PRO A 82 -19.57 -3.54 38.13
C PRO A 82 -19.14 -3.72 39.59
N LEU A 83 -19.14 -2.65 40.40
CA LEU A 83 -19.14 -2.85 41.85
C LEU A 83 -19.81 -1.70 42.59
N ALA A 84 -21.01 -2.01 43.09
CA ALA A 84 -21.68 -1.30 44.17
C ALA A 84 -21.00 -1.62 45.52
N PRO A 85 -21.20 -0.77 46.52
CA PRO A 85 -21.86 -1.26 47.75
C PRO A 85 -23.18 -0.57 48.06
#